data_AF-A0A955ZA07-F1
#
_entry.id   AF-A0A955ZA07-F1
#
_cell.length_a   1.000
_cell.length_b   1.000
_cell.length_c   1.000
_cell.angle_alpha   90.00
_cell.angle_beta   90.00
_cell.angle_gamma   90.00
#
_symmetry.space_group_name_H-M   'P 1'
#
loop_
_entity.id
_entity.type
_entity.pdbx_description
1 polymer ?
#
loop_
_entity_poly.entity_id
_entity_poly.type
_entity_poly.pdbx_seq_one_letter_code
_entity_poly.pdbx_strand_id
1 'polypeptide(L)'
;MSPTDMRGPLAWLERQGAQRDVLDGLAHVGASWETLWRECPRGDWLLGIAWRVGVAHALLVRAAVAAARTCPAEARTPLSDAALDVAERFANGEASAGDVATATAALEAAIGTVGDPVVEATMRAAYAAGEGVADPGVLAVAAAAATEATMVSVMDCALDVAMGWAHAKCAEAVRAEVPLAELLAAAAKADAQ
;
A
#
# COMPACT_ATOMS: atom_id res chain seq x y z
N MET A 1 -0.77 -20.05 28.24
CA MET A 1 -0.88 -19.95 26.77
C MET A 1 -1.51 -21.25 26.28
N SER A 2 -2.74 -21.19 25.80
CA SER A 2 -3.44 -22.38 25.30
C SER A 2 -3.04 -22.64 23.84
N PRO A 3 -3.07 -23.91 23.36
CA PRO A 3 -2.65 -24.29 22.01
C PRO A 3 -3.46 -23.65 20.86
N THR A 4 -4.54 -22.93 21.17
CA THR A 4 -5.39 -22.20 20.22
C THR A 4 -4.87 -20.80 19.85
N ASP A 5 -3.90 -20.24 20.59
CA ASP A 5 -3.32 -18.91 20.31
C ASP A 5 -2.41 -18.86 19.06
N MET A 6 -1.98 -20.02 18.54
CA MET A 6 -0.95 -20.06 17.47
C MET A 6 -1.50 -20.03 16.02
N ARG A 7 -2.82 -19.94 15.84
CA ARG A 7 -3.48 -19.98 14.52
C ARG A 7 -4.09 -18.65 14.07
N GLY A 8 -3.88 -17.58 14.82
CA GLY A 8 -4.39 -16.25 14.47
C GLY A 8 -3.47 -15.53 13.46
N PRO A 9 -3.99 -14.49 12.78
CA PRO A 9 -3.21 -13.71 11.81
C PRO A 9 -1.94 -13.09 12.41
N LEU A 10 -1.95 -12.68 13.69
CA LEU A 10 -0.76 -12.13 14.36
C LEU A 10 0.35 -13.16 14.51
N ALA A 11 0.02 -14.38 14.95
CA ALA A 11 0.98 -15.47 15.06
C ALA A 11 1.52 -15.87 13.67
N TRP A 12 0.69 -15.79 12.63
CA TRP A 12 1.15 -16.00 11.26
C TRP A 12 2.11 -14.89 10.81
N LEU A 13 1.77 -13.62 11.02
CA LEU A 13 2.61 -12.47 10.66
C LEU A 13 3.97 -12.50 11.38
N GLU A 14 3.99 -12.88 12.66
CA GLU A 14 5.23 -13.05 13.41
C GLU A 14 6.14 -14.11 12.76
N ARG A 15 5.58 -15.26 12.35
CA ARG A 15 6.35 -16.30 11.62
C ARG A 15 6.86 -15.82 10.26
N GLN A 16 6.13 -14.92 9.61
CA GLN A 16 6.56 -14.29 8.35
C GLN A 16 7.57 -13.15 8.56
N GLY A 17 8.03 -12.93 9.80
CA GLY A 17 9.03 -11.90 10.12
C GLY A 17 8.47 -10.49 10.10
N ALA A 18 7.17 -10.31 10.38
CA ALA A 18 6.61 -8.99 10.60
C ALA A 18 7.35 -8.27 11.73
N GLN A 19 7.61 -6.98 11.54
CA GLN A 19 8.30 -6.15 12.52
C GLN A 19 7.44 -5.96 13.77
N ARG A 20 8.12 -5.68 14.90
CA ARG A 20 7.46 -5.63 16.20
C ARG A 20 6.40 -4.53 16.30
N ASP A 21 6.64 -3.40 15.67
CA ASP A 21 5.70 -2.28 15.57
C ASP A 21 4.39 -2.64 14.84
N VAL A 22 4.49 -3.44 13.76
CA VAL A 22 3.32 -3.99 13.05
C VAL A 22 2.53 -4.92 13.98
N LEU A 23 3.23 -5.84 14.67
CA LEU A 23 2.58 -6.78 15.59
C LEU A 23 1.90 -6.06 16.76
N ASP A 24 2.60 -5.12 17.39
CA ASP A 24 2.08 -4.34 18.52
C ASP A 24 0.91 -3.45 18.08
N GLY A 25 1.00 -2.82 16.91
CA GLY A 25 -0.08 -1.99 16.35
C GLY A 25 -1.33 -2.78 15.95
N LEU A 26 -1.18 -4.04 15.51
CA LEU A 26 -2.30 -4.91 15.15
C LEU A 26 -2.84 -5.72 16.33
N ALA A 27 -2.17 -5.75 17.47
CA ALA A 27 -2.57 -6.52 18.65
C ALA A 27 -4.00 -6.20 19.14
N HIS A 28 -4.46 -4.97 18.90
CA HIS A 28 -5.80 -4.50 19.30
C HIS A 28 -6.87 -4.66 18.22
N VAL A 29 -6.49 -5.07 17.01
CA VAL A 29 -7.31 -4.96 15.79
C VAL A 29 -8.08 -6.27 15.50
N GLY A 30 -7.70 -7.40 16.09
CA GLY A 30 -8.58 -8.57 16.20
C GLY A 30 -7.92 -9.94 16.02
N ALA A 31 -8.65 -10.99 16.40
CA ALA A 31 -8.19 -12.38 16.40
C ALA A 31 -8.36 -13.11 15.05
N SER A 32 -8.90 -12.46 14.02
CA SER A 32 -9.21 -13.07 12.73
C SER A 32 -8.74 -12.21 11.55
N TRP A 33 -8.49 -12.84 10.39
CA TRP A 33 -8.14 -12.16 9.15
C TRP A 33 -9.21 -11.13 8.72
N GLU A 34 -10.49 -11.43 8.92
CA GLU A 34 -11.59 -10.53 8.58
C GLU A 34 -11.57 -9.26 9.43
N THR A 35 -11.43 -9.40 10.75
CA THR A 35 -11.38 -8.25 11.66
C THR A 35 -10.12 -7.43 11.40
N LEU A 36 -8.96 -8.08 11.26
CA LEU A 36 -7.70 -7.41 10.93
C LEU A 36 -7.85 -6.58 9.65
N TRP A 37 -8.39 -7.18 8.59
CA TRP A 37 -8.55 -6.50 7.31
C TRP A 37 -9.47 -5.28 7.41
N ARG A 38 -10.59 -5.39 8.12
CA ARG A 38 -11.57 -4.30 8.25
C ARG A 38 -11.09 -3.16 9.15
N GLU A 39 -10.40 -3.48 10.23
CA GLU A 39 -10.11 -2.53 11.29
C GLU A 39 -8.67 -1.97 11.22
N CYS A 40 -7.75 -2.59 10.47
CA CYS A 40 -6.37 -2.09 10.35
C CYS A 40 -6.35 -0.69 9.73
N PRO A 41 -5.88 0.36 10.44
CA PRO A 41 -6.01 1.72 9.95
C PRO A 41 -5.02 2.05 8.82
N ARG A 42 -4.03 1.19 8.56
CA ARG A 42 -2.87 1.50 7.71
C ARG A 42 -2.90 0.77 6.37
N GLY A 43 -2.95 1.53 5.27
CA GLY A 43 -2.96 1.00 3.91
C GLY A 43 -1.67 0.27 3.52
N ASP A 44 -0.51 0.75 3.97
CA ASP A 44 0.78 0.11 3.74
C ASP A 44 0.90 -1.26 4.41
N TRP A 45 0.36 -1.38 5.63
CA TRP A 45 0.25 -2.67 6.32
C TRP A 45 -0.69 -3.61 5.58
N LEU A 46 -1.87 -3.14 5.17
CA LEU A 46 -2.83 -3.94 4.41
C LEU A 46 -2.22 -4.48 3.10
N LEU A 47 -1.51 -3.64 2.33
CA LEU A 47 -0.84 -4.08 1.10
C LEU A 47 0.27 -5.09 1.38
N GLY A 48 1.12 -4.81 2.38
CA GLY A 48 2.20 -5.72 2.78
C GLY A 48 1.69 -7.07 3.27
N ILE A 49 0.52 -7.11 3.91
CA ILE A 49 -0.17 -8.33 4.33
C ILE A 49 -0.74 -9.05 3.10
N ALA A 50 -1.51 -8.35 2.26
CA ALA A 50 -2.13 -8.90 1.07
C ALA A 50 -1.11 -9.55 0.12
N TRP A 51 0.04 -8.91 -0.07
CA TRP A 51 1.16 -9.47 -0.82
C TRP A 51 1.67 -10.78 -0.20
N ARG A 52 1.96 -10.78 1.11
CA ARG A 52 2.51 -11.95 1.80
C ARG A 52 1.55 -13.14 1.83
N VAL A 53 0.24 -12.91 1.96
CA VAL A 53 -0.75 -14.00 1.92
C VAL A 53 -1.03 -14.49 0.49
N GLY A 54 -0.49 -13.83 -0.54
CA GLY A 54 -0.57 -14.27 -1.92
C GLY A 54 -1.81 -13.78 -2.69
N VAL A 55 -2.31 -12.57 -2.39
CA VAL A 55 -3.32 -11.91 -3.23
C VAL A 55 -2.77 -11.69 -4.64
N ALA A 56 -3.65 -11.77 -5.65
CA ALA A 56 -3.27 -11.64 -7.05
C ALA A 56 -2.56 -10.30 -7.33
N HIS A 57 -1.43 -10.37 -8.05
CA HIS A 57 -0.55 -9.22 -8.31
C HIS A 57 -1.27 -8.03 -8.95
N ALA A 58 -2.18 -8.27 -9.91
CA ALA A 58 -2.99 -7.20 -10.52
C ALA A 58 -3.84 -6.42 -9.51
N LEU A 59 -4.40 -7.09 -8.49
CA LEU A 59 -5.15 -6.42 -7.42
C LEU A 59 -4.23 -5.60 -6.52
N LEU A 60 -3.02 -6.10 -6.26
CA LEU A 60 -2.01 -5.38 -5.46
C LEU A 60 -1.53 -4.11 -6.19
N VAL A 61 -1.28 -4.19 -7.50
CA VAL A 61 -0.90 -3.03 -8.31
C VAL A 61 -2.04 -1.99 -8.33
N ARG A 62 -3.29 -2.41 -8.57
CA ARG A 62 -4.46 -1.53 -8.46
C ARG A 62 -4.57 -0.86 -7.10
N ALA A 63 -4.40 -1.62 -6.02
CA ALA A 63 -4.44 -1.08 -4.66
C ALA A 63 -3.33 -0.06 -4.39
N ALA A 64 -2.11 -0.32 -4.87
CA ALA A 64 -0.99 0.62 -4.76
C ALA A 64 -1.24 1.90 -5.56
N VAL A 65 -1.80 1.79 -6.78
CA VAL A 65 -2.22 2.95 -7.58
C VAL A 65 -3.30 3.74 -6.85
N ALA A 66 -4.35 3.08 -6.34
CA ALA A 66 -5.43 3.73 -5.63
C ALA A 66 -4.92 4.45 -4.37
N ALA A 67 -4.01 3.83 -3.62
CA ALA A 67 -3.35 4.46 -2.48
C ALA A 67 -2.48 5.66 -2.91
N ALA A 68 -1.66 5.54 -3.95
CA ALA A 68 -0.87 6.66 -4.47
C ALA A 68 -1.74 7.83 -4.95
N ARG A 69 -2.93 7.55 -5.51
CA ARG A 69 -3.89 8.59 -5.92
C ARG A 69 -4.53 9.33 -4.73
N THR A 70 -4.37 8.88 -3.48
CA THR A 70 -4.89 9.61 -2.32
C THR A 70 -4.09 10.85 -1.95
N CYS A 71 -2.87 11.00 -2.50
CA CYS A 71 -2.02 12.19 -2.35
C CYS A 71 -2.77 13.49 -2.68
N PRO A 72 -2.34 14.64 -2.13
CA PRO A 72 -2.88 15.95 -2.51
C PRO A 72 -2.81 16.16 -4.03
N ALA A 73 -3.92 16.60 -4.64
CA ALA A 73 -4.02 16.67 -6.10
C ALA A 73 -3.08 17.73 -6.68
N GLU A 74 -2.85 18.82 -5.96
CA GLU A 74 -1.93 19.90 -6.25
C GLU A 74 -0.46 19.48 -6.24
N ALA A 75 -0.14 18.36 -5.57
CA ALA A 75 1.22 17.81 -5.52
C ALA A 75 1.48 16.76 -6.60
N ARG A 76 0.44 16.30 -7.32
CA ARG A 76 0.61 15.37 -8.44
C ARG A 76 1.16 16.11 -9.65
N THR A 77 2.12 15.49 -10.30
CA THR A 77 2.76 15.98 -11.52
C THR A 77 2.29 15.19 -12.73
N PRO A 78 2.46 15.71 -13.96
CA PRO A 78 2.19 14.94 -15.17
C PRO A 78 2.97 13.61 -15.24
N LEU A 79 4.18 13.55 -14.67
CA LEU A 79 4.98 12.33 -14.62
C LEU A 79 4.41 11.31 -13.62
N SER A 80 4.00 11.75 -12.43
CA SER A 80 3.37 10.84 -11.46
C SER A 80 2.04 10.30 -11.98
N ASP A 81 1.20 11.15 -12.58
CA ASP A 81 -0.07 10.72 -13.16
C ASP A 81 0.15 9.74 -14.33
N ALA A 82 1.11 10.01 -15.22
CA ALA A 82 1.43 9.10 -16.33
C ALA A 82 1.91 7.72 -15.84
N ALA A 83 2.73 7.66 -14.79
CA ALA A 83 3.18 6.41 -14.19
C ALA A 83 2.03 5.62 -13.56
N LEU A 84 1.12 6.30 -12.86
CA LEU A 84 -0.06 5.69 -12.25
C LEU A 84 -1.04 5.17 -13.31
N ASP A 85 -1.31 5.95 -14.35
CA ASP A 85 -2.22 5.58 -15.43
C ASP A 85 -1.72 4.33 -16.18
N VAL A 86 -0.42 4.23 -16.46
CA VAL A 86 0.11 3.03 -17.14
C VAL A 86 0.16 1.81 -16.21
N ALA A 87 0.44 1.99 -14.92
CA ALA A 87 0.40 0.90 -13.94
C ALA A 87 -1.04 0.34 -13.76
N GLU A 88 -2.05 1.22 -13.75
CA GLU A 88 -3.45 0.83 -13.72
C GLU A 88 -3.84 0.06 -14.98
N ARG A 89 -3.45 0.57 -16.16
CA ARG A 89 -3.66 -0.14 -17.44
C ARG A 89 -2.97 -1.50 -17.46
N PHE A 90 -1.76 -1.63 -16.91
CA PHE A 90 -1.09 -2.92 -16.77
C PHE A 90 -1.92 -3.88 -15.92
N ALA A 91 -2.41 -3.44 -14.76
CA ALA A 91 -3.23 -4.26 -13.88
C ALA A 91 -4.56 -4.70 -14.53
N ASN A 92 -5.07 -3.91 -15.49
CA ASN A 92 -6.24 -4.24 -16.30
C ASN A 92 -5.93 -5.08 -17.56
N GLY A 93 -4.65 -5.39 -17.83
CA GLY A 93 -4.22 -6.14 -19.01
C GLY A 93 -4.13 -5.32 -20.30
N GLU A 94 -4.08 -4.00 -20.20
CA GLU A 94 -4.12 -3.02 -21.31
C GLU A 94 -2.75 -2.36 -21.60
N ALA A 95 -1.73 -2.66 -20.79
CA ALA A 95 -0.36 -2.20 -20.96
C ALA A 95 0.63 -3.31 -20.58
N SER A 96 1.83 -3.24 -21.12
CA SER A 96 2.91 -4.17 -20.80
C SER A 96 3.73 -3.70 -19.60
N ALA A 97 4.45 -4.63 -18.96
CA ALA A 97 5.43 -4.25 -17.93
C ALA A 97 6.53 -3.31 -18.45
N GLY A 98 6.84 -3.38 -19.76
CA GLY A 98 7.79 -2.47 -20.40
C GLY A 98 7.26 -1.03 -20.52
N ASP A 99 5.96 -0.86 -20.75
CA ASP A 99 5.32 0.46 -20.76
C ASP A 99 5.38 1.10 -19.37
N VAL A 100 5.13 0.30 -18.32
CA VAL A 100 5.23 0.74 -16.92
C VAL A 100 6.66 1.12 -16.55
N ALA A 101 7.63 0.27 -16.90
CA ALA A 101 9.05 0.54 -16.63
C ALA A 101 9.52 1.84 -17.29
N THR A 102 9.06 2.12 -18.52
CA THR A 102 9.41 3.36 -19.24
C THR A 102 8.89 4.61 -18.51
N ALA A 103 7.62 4.60 -18.08
CA ALA A 103 7.06 5.73 -17.34
C ALA A 103 7.70 5.88 -15.95
N THR A 104 7.98 4.76 -15.28
CA THR A 104 8.58 4.72 -13.94
C THR A 104 10.01 5.27 -13.95
N ALA A 105 10.81 4.93 -14.97
CA ALA A 105 12.17 5.47 -15.13
C ALA A 105 12.19 6.99 -15.38
N ALA A 106 11.23 7.50 -16.16
CA ALA A 106 11.08 8.94 -16.36
C ALA A 106 10.72 9.68 -15.06
N LEU A 107 9.88 9.05 -14.23
CA LEU A 107 9.51 9.57 -12.91
C LEU A 107 10.70 9.54 -11.93
N GLU A 108 11.44 8.44 -11.87
CA GLU A 108 12.62 8.27 -11.01
C GLU A 108 13.67 9.36 -11.25
N ALA A 109 13.99 9.63 -12.52
CA ALA A 109 14.95 10.66 -12.90
C ALA A 109 14.54 12.07 -12.42
N ALA A 110 13.25 12.32 -12.22
CA ALA A 110 12.73 13.62 -11.80
C ALA A 110 12.67 13.78 -10.26
N ILE A 111 12.50 12.69 -9.48
CA ILE A 111 12.33 12.74 -8.00
C ILE A 111 13.45 13.55 -7.34
N GLY A 112 14.72 13.27 -7.69
CA GLY A 112 15.89 13.92 -7.07
C GLY A 112 16.08 15.40 -7.42
N THR A 113 15.19 15.99 -8.24
CA THR A 113 15.26 17.40 -8.65
C THR A 113 14.18 18.27 -8.03
N VAL A 114 13.23 17.66 -7.32
CA VAL A 114 12.09 18.36 -6.71
C VAL A 114 12.51 18.94 -5.36
N GLY A 115 12.20 20.23 -5.14
CA GLY A 115 12.48 20.89 -3.86
C GLY A 115 11.31 20.87 -2.86
N ASP A 116 10.10 20.55 -3.31
CA ASP A 116 8.91 20.46 -2.46
C ASP A 116 8.75 19.03 -1.91
N PRO A 117 8.79 18.83 -0.59
CA PRO A 117 8.73 17.49 0.01
C PRO A 117 7.38 16.80 -0.17
N VAL A 118 6.28 17.54 -0.33
CA VAL A 118 4.94 16.96 -0.62
C VAL A 118 4.93 16.37 -2.04
N VAL A 119 5.48 17.12 -3.00
CA VAL A 119 5.62 16.67 -4.39
C VAL A 119 6.58 15.48 -4.47
N GLU A 120 7.71 15.52 -3.75
CA GLU A 120 8.66 14.41 -3.70
C GLU A 120 8.00 13.13 -3.15
N ALA A 121 7.29 13.21 -2.02
CA ALA A 121 6.56 12.07 -1.45
C ALA A 121 5.47 11.53 -2.38
N THR A 122 4.76 12.43 -3.08
CA THR A 122 3.75 12.06 -4.10
C THR A 122 4.38 11.31 -5.27
N MET A 123 5.53 11.77 -5.76
CA MET A 123 6.27 11.10 -6.84
C MET A 123 6.85 9.76 -6.37
N ARG A 124 7.32 9.65 -5.13
CA ARG A 124 7.73 8.35 -4.54
C ARG A 124 6.57 7.36 -4.44
N ALA A 125 5.37 7.83 -4.10
CA ALA A 125 4.18 6.97 -4.07
C ALA A 125 3.85 6.40 -5.46
N ALA A 126 3.88 7.25 -6.50
CA ALA A 126 3.67 6.83 -7.88
C ALA A 126 4.80 5.91 -8.40
N TYR A 127 6.05 6.21 -8.06
CA TYR A 127 7.20 5.37 -8.40
C TYR A 127 7.06 3.97 -7.81
N ALA A 128 6.71 3.85 -6.51
CA ALA A 128 6.52 2.56 -5.87
C ALA A 128 5.37 1.74 -6.49
N ALA A 129 4.29 2.39 -6.94
CA ALA A 129 3.21 1.72 -7.66
C ALA A 129 3.67 1.18 -9.03
N GLY A 130 4.50 1.94 -9.75
CA GLY A 130 5.09 1.53 -11.03
C GLY A 130 6.14 0.43 -10.88
N GLU A 131 7.13 0.63 -10.02
CA GLU A 131 8.19 -0.33 -9.72
C GLU A 131 7.63 -1.65 -9.17
N GLY A 132 6.52 -1.56 -8.43
CA GLY A 132 5.76 -2.69 -7.92
C GLY A 132 5.24 -3.68 -8.97
N VAL A 133 5.26 -3.31 -10.26
CA VAL A 133 5.00 -4.23 -11.38
C VAL A 133 6.16 -5.21 -11.58
N ALA A 134 7.41 -4.78 -11.38
CA ALA A 134 8.58 -5.64 -11.47
C ALA A 134 8.96 -6.27 -10.12
N ASP A 135 8.84 -5.51 -9.03
CA ASP A 135 9.10 -5.96 -7.66
C ASP A 135 7.88 -5.75 -6.76
N PRO A 136 6.98 -6.74 -6.62
CA PRO A 136 5.79 -6.61 -5.78
C PRO A 136 6.08 -6.24 -4.31
N GLY A 137 7.30 -6.47 -3.81
CA GLY A 137 7.69 -6.16 -2.44
C GLY A 137 7.66 -4.66 -2.12
N VAL A 138 7.79 -3.79 -3.13
CA VAL A 138 7.77 -2.33 -2.93
C VAL A 138 6.37 -1.72 -2.97
N LEU A 139 5.33 -2.47 -3.34
CA LEU A 139 3.97 -1.93 -3.50
C LEU A 139 3.43 -1.28 -2.21
N ALA A 140 3.79 -1.80 -1.04
CA ALA A 140 3.40 -1.22 0.24
C ALA A 140 3.97 0.21 0.46
N VAL A 141 5.10 0.53 -0.17
CA VAL A 141 5.73 1.86 -0.12
C VAL A 141 4.83 2.91 -0.77
N ALA A 142 4.02 2.55 -1.76
CA ALA A 142 3.08 3.48 -2.40
C ALA A 142 2.10 4.10 -1.38
N ALA A 143 1.51 3.27 -0.52
CA ALA A 143 0.60 3.73 0.52
C ALA A 143 1.32 4.48 1.66
N ALA A 144 2.54 4.06 2.01
CA ALA A 144 3.34 4.75 3.03
C ALA A 144 3.72 6.16 2.56
N ALA A 145 4.24 6.30 1.34
CA ALA A 145 4.62 7.57 0.74
C ALA A 145 3.39 8.48 0.49
N ALA A 146 2.24 7.92 0.14
CA ALA A 146 1.00 8.70 -0.01
C ALA A 146 0.49 9.26 1.33
N THR A 147 0.61 8.47 2.40
CA THR A 147 0.32 8.93 3.76
C THR A 147 1.29 10.06 4.14
N GLU A 148 2.59 9.86 3.89
CA GLU A 148 3.62 10.87 4.13
C GLU A 148 3.34 12.19 3.40
N ALA A 149 3.01 12.15 2.10
CA ALA A 149 2.68 13.34 1.32
C ALA A 149 1.55 14.15 1.97
N THR A 150 0.51 13.47 2.44
CA THR A 150 -0.61 14.10 3.14
C THR A 150 -0.16 14.71 4.47
N MET A 151 0.63 13.98 5.26
CA MET A 151 1.13 14.46 6.56
C MET A 151 2.06 15.67 6.42
N VAL A 152 2.89 15.70 5.38
CA VAL A 152 3.78 16.84 5.12
C VAL A 152 3.00 18.07 4.63
N SER A 153 1.86 17.87 3.96
CA SER A 153 1.03 18.99 3.46
C SER A 153 0.30 19.79 4.55
N VAL A 154 0.16 19.24 5.77
CA VAL A 154 -0.57 19.88 6.87
C VAL A 154 0.39 20.43 7.93
N MET A 155 0.80 21.69 7.79
CA MET A 155 1.70 22.33 8.74
C MET A 155 1.03 22.62 10.11
N ASP A 156 1.69 22.16 11.17
CA ASP A 156 1.79 22.69 12.54
C ASP A 156 0.68 22.54 13.61
N CYS A 157 -0.61 22.27 13.31
CA CYS A 157 -1.61 22.16 14.41
C CYS A 157 -2.54 20.94 14.39
N ALA A 158 -2.56 20.17 13.31
CA ALA A 158 -3.52 19.08 13.10
C ALA A 158 -2.85 17.76 12.69
N LEU A 159 -1.56 17.57 13.02
CA LEU A 159 -0.78 16.42 12.54
C LEU A 159 -1.41 15.08 12.95
N ASP A 160 -1.88 14.92 14.19
CA ASP A 160 -2.51 13.67 14.64
C ASP A 160 -3.80 13.36 13.87
N VAL A 161 -4.62 14.38 13.63
CA VAL A 161 -5.86 14.25 12.85
C VAL A 161 -5.54 13.91 11.39
N ALA A 162 -4.55 14.58 10.81
CA ALA A 162 -4.13 14.35 9.44
C ALA A 162 -3.48 12.98 9.26
N MET A 163 -2.67 12.52 10.21
CA MET A 163 -2.08 11.18 10.20
C MET A 163 -3.18 10.12 10.25
N GLY A 164 -4.14 10.24 11.17
CA GLY A 164 -5.29 9.33 11.24
C GLY A 164 -6.10 9.32 9.95
N TRP A 165 -6.40 10.51 9.40
CA TRP A 165 -7.13 10.64 8.14
C TRP A 165 -6.36 10.07 6.94
N ALA A 166 -5.06 10.35 6.82
CA ALA A 166 -4.21 9.89 5.73
C ALA A 166 -4.11 8.36 5.72
N HIS A 167 -3.88 7.76 6.89
CA HIS A 167 -3.87 6.31 7.05
C HIS A 167 -5.23 5.69 6.69
N ALA A 168 -6.33 6.22 7.24
CA ALA A 168 -7.67 5.72 6.95
C ALA A 168 -8.01 5.79 5.46
N LYS A 169 -7.73 6.92 4.80
CA LYS A 169 -7.98 7.11 3.36
C LYS A 169 -7.16 6.14 2.50
N CYS A 170 -5.88 5.92 2.84
CA CYS A 170 -5.07 4.92 2.16
C CYS A 170 -5.64 3.51 2.40
N ALA A 171 -6.02 3.17 3.63
CA ALA A 171 -6.58 1.86 3.96
C ALA A 171 -7.91 1.61 3.23
N GLU A 172 -8.77 2.61 3.12
CA GLU A 172 -10.00 2.56 2.32
C GLU A 172 -9.71 2.31 0.84
N ALA A 173 -8.77 3.04 0.25
CA ALA A 173 -8.37 2.86 -1.15
C ALA A 173 -7.86 1.43 -1.43
N VAL A 174 -7.07 0.88 -0.51
CA VAL A 174 -6.55 -0.50 -0.63
C VAL A 174 -7.67 -1.54 -0.55
N ARG A 175 -8.60 -1.39 0.38
CA ARG A 175 -9.75 -2.29 0.53
C ARG A 175 -10.72 -2.23 -0.66
N ALA A 176 -10.85 -1.06 -1.30
CA ALA A 176 -11.68 -0.92 -2.49
C ALA A 176 -11.16 -1.80 -3.64
N GLU A 177 -9.83 -1.94 -3.74
CA GLU A 177 -9.18 -2.69 -4.81
C GLU A 177 -8.91 -4.16 -4.49
N VAL A 178 -8.77 -4.51 -3.19
CA VAL A 178 -8.58 -5.89 -2.71
C VAL A 178 -9.83 -6.30 -1.91
N PRO A 179 -10.80 -6.98 -2.53
CA PRO A 179 -12.00 -7.46 -1.84
C PRO A 179 -11.64 -8.40 -0.70
N LEU A 180 -12.38 -8.31 0.41
CA LEU A 180 -12.19 -9.19 1.57
C LEU A 180 -12.20 -10.69 1.20
N ALA A 181 -13.06 -11.10 0.25
CA ALA A 181 -13.12 -12.48 -0.20
C ALA A 181 -11.80 -12.98 -0.81
N GLU A 182 -11.11 -12.12 -1.58
CA GLU A 182 -9.82 -12.44 -2.18
C GLU A 182 -8.74 -12.59 -1.12
N LEU A 183 -8.72 -11.68 -0.14
CA LEU A 183 -7.81 -11.80 1.01
C LEU A 183 -8.05 -13.09 1.79
N LEU A 184 -9.29 -13.39 2.16
CA LEU A 184 -9.60 -14.58 2.95
C LEU A 184 -9.26 -15.87 2.21
N ALA A 185 -9.51 -15.91 0.89
CA ALA A 185 -9.12 -17.04 0.05
C ALA A 185 -7.59 -17.21 -0.04
N ALA A 186 -6.83 -16.11 -0.11
CA ALA A 186 -5.37 -16.13 -0.12
C ALA A 186 -4.81 -16.57 1.24
N ALA A 187 -5.30 -15.98 2.34
CA ALA A 187 -4.90 -16.31 3.70
C ALA A 187 -5.15 -17.78 4.05
N ALA A 188 -6.31 -18.33 3.67
CA ALA A 188 -6.62 -19.75 3.89
C ALA A 188 -5.65 -20.69 3.15
N LYS A 189 -5.15 -20.30 1.97
CA LYS A 189 -4.11 -21.05 1.24
C LYS A 189 -2.76 -20.93 1.93
N ALA A 190 -2.41 -19.75 2.41
CA ALA A 190 -1.15 -19.48 3.10
C ALA A 190 -1.06 -20.20 4.46
N ASP A 191 -2.18 -20.41 5.15
CA ASP A 191 -2.25 -21.19 6.40
C ASP A 191 -2.12 -22.71 6.19
N ALA A 192 -2.30 -23.19 4.95
CA ALA A 192 -2.21 -24.60 4.60
C ALA A 192 -0.81 -25.06 4.16
N GLN A 193 0.14 -24.13 4.04
CA GLN A 193 1.54 -24.35 3.64
C GLN A 193 2.45 -24.45 4.86
#